data_AF-A0A9E2F4M4-F1
#
_entry.id   AF-A0A9E2F4M4-F1
#
_cell.length_a   1.000
_cell.length_b   1.000
_cell.length_c   1.000
_cell.angle_alpha   90.00
_cell.angle_beta   90.00
_cell.angle_gamma   90.00
#
_symmetry.space_group_name_H-M   'P 1'
#
loop_
_entity.id
_entity.type
_entity.pdbx_description
1 polymer ?
#
loop_
_entity_poly.entity_id
_entity_poly.type
_entity_poly.pdbx_seq_one_letter_code
_entity_poly.pdbx_strand_id
1 'polypeptide(L)'
;MQELVSESLGIVGEELTVTLNDVRATLEQYAEGGGGSRSIEKCIDLLHAASGALRVTETYGASLLAEEMEGTCRHLSKMRPDDARAEEALEALSRAAVQLPSYVDLIISGGRDIPLVLLPLLNDLRAARGRPLLSESTLLLLNIGTTDTQRVELDGRGGSGERIEELCRRLRPGFQLALLGWIRGDNTSGNLAKIGEIAERLELAATTPEVHQLW
;
A
#
# COMPACT_ATOMS: atom_id res chain seq x y z
N MET A 1 -17.47 6.06 5.20
CA MET A 1 -16.33 5.14 5.40
C MET A 1 -15.11 5.90 5.92
N GLN A 2 -14.72 7.04 5.33
CA GLN A 2 -13.64 7.90 5.85
C GLN A 2 -13.84 8.44 7.29
N GLU A 3 -15.06 8.80 7.70
CA GLU A 3 -15.34 9.23 9.08
C GLU A 3 -15.09 8.11 10.11
N LEU A 4 -15.45 6.87 9.77
CA LEU A 4 -15.21 5.69 10.61
C LEU A 4 -13.71 5.37 10.73
N VAL A 5 -12.94 5.56 9.66
CA VAL A 5 -11.48 5.44 9.69
C VAL A 5 -10.88 6.52 10.59
N SER A 6 -11.36 7.76 10.51
CA SER A 6 -10.89 8.85 11.37
C SER A 6 -11.25 8.64 12.85
N GLU A 7 -12.43 8.09 13.17
CA GLU A 7 -12.82 7.76 14.56
C GLU A 7 -12.04 6.57 15.12
N SER A 8 -11.84 5.52 14.32
CA SER A 8 -11.07 4.33 14.72
C SER A 8 -9.58 4.66 14.90
N LEU A 9 -9.03 5.46 14.00
CA LEU A 9 -7.66 5.96 14.08
C LEU A 9 -7.51 7.01 15.20
N GLY A 10 -8.55 7.73 15.59
CA GLY A 10 -8.49 8.64 16.73
C GLY A 10 -8.24 7.92 18.05
N ILE A 11 -8.86 6.75 18.26
CA ILE A 11 -8.70 5.95 19.48
C ILE A 11 -7.37 5.19 19.48
N VAL A 12 -6.98 4.63 18.33
CA VAL A 12 -5.71 3.89 18.18
C VAL A 12 -4.52 4.84 18.00
N GLY A 13 -4.77 6.08 17.57
CA GLY A 13 -3.77 7.04 17.15
C GLY A 13 -2.85 7.51 18.27
N GLU A 14 -3.36 7.75 19.48
CA GLU A 14 -2.51 8.13 20.61
C GLU A 14 -1.51 7.03 20.96
N GLU A 15 -1.98 5.78 21.08
CA GLU A 15 -1.13 4.62 21.34
C GLU A 15 -0.16 4.33 20.18
N LEU A 16 -0.60 4.52 18.94
CA LEU A 16 0.24 4.36 17.77
C LEU A 16 1.34 5.42 17.72
N THR A 17 1.02 6.68 18.01
CA THR A 17 1.99 7.77 18.08
C THR A 17 2.99 7.53 19.22
N VAL A 18 2.56 7.02 20.38
CA VAL A 18 3.46 6.58 21.45
C VAL A 18 4.39 5.46 20.94
N THR A 19 3.83 4.43 20.32
CA THR A 19 4.59 3.29 19.77
C THR A 19 5.64 3.74 18.75
N LEU A 20 5.28 4.65 17.84
CA LEU A 20 6.20 5.18 16.82
C LEU A 20 7.29 6.07 17.43
N ASN A 21 6.99 6.83 18.48
CA ASN A 21 8.00 7.58 19.22
C ASN A 21 8.97 6.64 19.96
N ASP A 22 8.47 5.52 20.52
CA ASP A 22 9.29 4.49 21.13
C ASP A 22 10.20 3.79 20.10
N VAL A 23 9.73 3.57 18.87
CA VAL A 23 10.56 3.09 17.75
C VAL A 23 11.72 4.05 17.52
N ARG A 24 11.44 5.35 17.40
CA ARG A 24 12.47 6.37 17.17
C ARG A 24 13.50 6.38 18.30
N ALA A 25 13.05 6.45 19.56
CA ALA A 25 13.95 6.48 20.71
C ALA A 25 14.81 5.21 20.81
N THR A 26 14.25 4.04 20.49
CA THR A 26 14.98 2.77 20.51
C THR A 26 16.01 2.68 19.36
N LEU A 27 15.68 3.22 18.19
CA LEU A 27 16.62 3.33 17.05
C LEU A 27 17.77 4.31 17.34
N GLU A 28 17.48 5.45 17.96
CA GLU A 28 18.50 6.42 18.39
C GLU A 28 19.46 5.77 19.39
N GLN A 29 18.94 5.06 20.40
CA GLN A 29 19.78 4.31 21.33
C GLN A 29 20.67 3.28 20.62
N TYR A 30 20.12 2.54 19.64
CA TYR A 30 20.90 1.59 18.86
C TYR A 30 22.03 2.29 18.07
N ALA A 31 21.73 3.43 17.45
CA ALA A 31 22.69 4.21 16.66
C ALA A 31 23.85 4.75 17.51
N GLU A 32 23.59 5.13 18.76
CA GLU A 32 24.60 5.57 19.72
C GLU A 32 25.46 4.41 20.30
N GLY A 33 25.26 3.17 19.82
CA GLY A 33 25.91 1.97 20.34
C GLY A 33 25.27 1.42 21.62
N GLY A 34 24.11 1.95 22.01
CA GLY A 34 23.32 1.54 23.17
C GLY A 34 22.44 0.32 22.91
N GLY A 35 22.53 -0.68 23.79
CA GLY A 35 21.62 -1.83 23.84
C GLY A 35 21.75 -2.88 22.73
N GLY A 36 22.55 -2.62 21.68
CA GLY A 36 22.99 -3.61 20.69
C GLY A 36 21.85 -4.44 20.10
N SER A 37 22.00 -5.77 20.07
CA SER A 37 20.99 -6.67 19.48
C SER A 37 19.61 -6.59 20.14
N ARG A 38 19.53 -6.18 21.41
CA ARG A 38 18.25 -6.11 22.13
C ARG A 38 17.43 -4.89 21.70
N SER A 39 18.09 -3.76 21.42
CA SER A 39 17.42 -2.55 20.92
C SER A 39 16.80 -2.82 19.55
N ILE A 40 17.54 -3.47 18.64
CA ILE A 40 17.02 -3.76 17.29
C ILE A 40 15.87 -4.78 17.32
N GLU A 41 15.92 -5.79 18.20
CA GLU A 41 14.80 -6.72 18.41
C GLU A 41 13.55 -5.98 18.91
N LYS A 42 13.72 -5.09 19.90
CA LYS A 42 12.61 -4.25 20.38
C LYS A 42 12.03 -3.37 19.27
N CYS A 43 12.87 -2.76 18.43
CA CYS A 43 12.40 -1.99 17.27
C CYS A 43 11.57 -2.84 16.30
N ILE A 44 11.98 -4.09 16.05
CA ILE A 44 11.26 -5.02 15.18
C ILE A 44 9.85 -5.28 15.75
N ASP A 45 9.73 -5.56 17.05
CA ASP A 45 8.45 -5.86 17.68
C ASP A 45 7.51 -4.64 17.66
N LEU A 46 8.03 -3.45 17.96
CA LEU A 46 7.27 -2.19 17.92
C LEU A 46 6.79 -1.86 16.49
N LEU A 47 7.65 -2.01 15.49
CA LEU A 47 7.29 -1.79 14.08
C LEU A 47 6.27 -2.81 13.58
N HIS A 48 6.37 -4.06 14.04
CA HIS A 48 5.40 -5.09 13.72
C HIS A 48 4.01 -4.74 14.29
N ALA A 49 3.95 -4.32 15.56
CA ALA A 49 2.71 -3.87 16.18
C ALA A 49 2.13 -2.63 15.48
N ALA A 50 2.97 -1.64 15.17
CA ALA A 50 2.57 -0.42 14.47
C ALA A 50 2.03 -0.72 13.06
N SER A 51 2.69 -1.57 12.28
CA SER A 51 2.24 -1.94 10.94
C SER A 51 0.88 -2.67 10.96
N GLY A 52 0.67 -3.53 11.97
CA GLY A 52 -0.61 -4.21 12.20
C GLY A 52 -1.74 -3.23 12.54
N ALA A 53 -1.48 -2.27 13.44
CA ALA A 53 -2.44 -1.23 13.77
C ALA A 53 -2.79 -0.36 12.56
N LEU A 54 -1.78 0.09 11.80
CA LEU A 54 -1.95 0.91 10.59
C LEU A 54 -2.77 0.18 9.51
N ARG A 55 -2.60 -1.15 9.40
CA ARG A 55 -3.37 -1.98 8.46
C ARG A 55 -4.84 -2.10 8.87
N VAL A 56 -5.11 -2.26 10.17
CA VAL A 56 -6.49 -2.32 10.70
C VAL A 56 -7.21 -0.99 10.53
N THR A 57 -6.48 0.13 10.59
CA THR A 57 -7.02 1.48 10.38
C THR A 57 -7.01 1.91 8.91
N GLU A 58 -6.74 0.99 7.98
CA GLU A 58 -6.75 1.25 6.53
C GLU A 58 -5.78 2.38 6.08
N THR A 59 -4.71 2.60 6.85
CA THR A 59 -3.64 3.56 6.54
C THR A 59 -2.49 2.85 5.82
N TYR A 60 -2.78 2.39 4.60
CA TYR A 60 -1.91 1.50 3.84
C TYR A 60 -0.54 2.08 3.50
N GLY A 61 -0.45 3.39 3.21
CA GLY A 61 0.84 4.03 2.90
C GLY A 61 1.79 4.00 4.10
N ALA A 62 1.27 4.34 5.28
CA ALA A 62 2.00 4.29 6.53
C ALA A 62 2.36 2.83 6.91
N SER A 63 1.41 1.90 6.74
CA SER A 63 1.63 0.46 6.98
C SER A 63 2.78 -0.08 6.12
N LEU A 64 2.80 0.26 4.82
CA LEU A 64 3.85 -0.15 3.89
C LEU A 64 5.23 0.35 4.32
N LEU A 65 5.32 1.61 4.77
CA LEU A 65 6.59 2.16 5.26
C LEU A 65 7.04 1.45 6.55
N ALA A 66 6.13 1.22 7.49
CA ALA A 66 6.43 0.50 8.72
C ALA A 66 6.93 -0.94 8.46
N GLU A 67 6.35 -1.65 7.49
CA GLU A 67 6.80 -2.98 7.07
C GLU A 67 8.20 -2.96 6.44
N GLU A 68 8.50 -1.96 5.60
CA GLU A 68 9.84 -1.83 5.01
C GLU A 68 10.89 -1.42 6.06
N MET A 69 10.51 -0.62 7.07
CA MET A 69 11.35 -0.36 8.25
C MET A 69 11.60 -1.64 9.04
N GLU A 70 10.56 -2.42 9.35
CA GLU A 70 10.67 -3.69 10.09
C GLU A 70 11.64 -4.64 9.36
N GLY A 71 11.47 -4.79 8.05
CA GLY A 71 12.34 -5.62 7.22
C GLY A 71 13.78 -5.11 7.17
N THR A 72 14.00 -3.81 7.32
CA THR A 72 15.34 -3.21 7.39
C THR A 72 15.98 -3.45 8.75
N CYS A 73 15.24 -3.34 9.86
CA CYS A 73 15.72 -3.74 11.18
C CYS A 73 16.11 -5.23 11.23
N ARG A 74 15.30 -6.11 10.62
CA ARG A 74 15.61 -7.56 10.50
C ARG A 74 16.82 -7.84 9.61
N HIS A 75 17.12 -6.96 8.66
CA HIS A 75 18.33 -7.06 7.85
C HIS A 75 19.54 -6.63 8.67
N LEU A 76 19.44 -5.50 9.37
CA LEU A 76 20.46 -4.93 10.23
C LEU A 76 20.88 -5.88 11.36
N SER A 77 19.93 -6.58 11.99
CA SER A 77 20.22 -7.56 13.06
C SER A 77 21.05 -8.76 12.61
N LYS A 78 21.13 -9.02 11.29
CA LYS A 78 21.94 -10.11 10.70
C LYS A 78 23.29 -9.63 10.18
N MET A 79 23.50 -8.32 10.09
CA MET A 79 24.73 -7.71 9.59
C MET A 79 25.77 -7.55 10.69
N ARG A 80 27.03 -7.39 10.28
CA ARG A 80 28.11 -7.02 11.19
C ARG A 80 28.09 -5.51 11.39
N PRO A 81 28.45 -4.99 12.58
CA PRO A 81 28.44 -3.56 12.86
C PRO A 81 29.31 -2.71 11.91
N ASP A 82 30.40 -3.27 11.38
CA ASP A 82 31.37 -2.56 10.53
C ASP A 82 31.05 -2.65 9.02
N ASP A 83 29.85 -3.08 8.63
CA ASP A 83 29.44 -3.14 7.23
C ASP A 83 28.92 -1.77 6.76
N ALA A 84 29.45 -1.22 5.68
CA ALA A 84 28.97 0.05 5.10
C ALA A 84 27.46 0.01 4.79
N ARG A 85 26.91 -1.17 4.48
CA ARG A 85 25.47 -1.37 4.27
C ARG A 85 24.65 -1.29 5.55
N ALA A 86 25.25 -1.59 6.70
CA ALA A 86 24.61 -1.42 7.99
C ALA A 86 24.44 0.07 8.33
N GLU A 87 25.43 0.89 7.99
CA GLU A 87 25.36 2.35 8.15
C GLU A 87 24.30 2.96 7.23
N GLU A 88 24.28 2.61 5.93
CA GLU A 88 23.24 3.03 4.99
C GLU A 88 21.83 2.64 5.44
N ALA A 89 21.66 1.42 5.97
CA ALA A 89 20.40 0.94 6.52
C ALA A 89 19.96 1.73 7.75
N LEU A 90 20.89 2.04 8.66
CA LEU A 90 20.61 2.79 9.87
C LEU A 90 20.24 4.24 9.56
N GLU A 91 20.92 4.89 8.61
CA GLU A 91 20.56 6.22 8.14
C GLU A 91 19.15 6.26 7.52
N ALA A 92 18.83 5.30 6.65
CA ALA A 92 17.51 5.19 6.03
C ALA A 92 16.41 4.96 7.09
N LEU A 93 16.66 4.08 8.07
CA LEU A 93 15.76 3.84 9.21
C LEU A 93 15.56 5.11 10.04
N SER A 94 16.62 5.85 10.32
CA SER A 94 16.57 7.07 11.13
C SER A 94 15.73 8.15 10.45
N ARG A 95 15.90 8.35 9.13
CA ARG A 95 15.06 9.26 8.34
C ARG A 95 13.58 8.83 8.36
N ALA A 96 13.31 7.54 8.17
CA ALA A 96 11.95 7.01 8.18
C ALA A 96 11.29 7.12 9.56
N ALA A 97 12.03 6.88 10.64
CA ALA A 97 11.53 6.97 12.01
C ALA A 97 11.16 8.40 12.43
N VAL A 98 11.77 9.42 11.80
CA VAL A 98 11.39 10.83 11.99
C VAL A 98 10.13 11.18 11.19
N GLN A 99 10.00 10.69 9.96
CA GLN A 99 8.91 11.09 9.05
C GLN A 99 7.61 10.31 9.24
N LEU A 100 7.67 9.04 9.62
CA LEU A 100 6.48 8.19 9.78
C LEU A 100 5.49 8.75 10.84
N PRO A 101 5.92 9.18 12.05
CA PRO A 101 5.00 9.79 13.02
C PRO A 101 4.26 11.01 12.46
N SER A 102 4.99 11.94 11.83
CA SER A 102 4.38 13.14 11.24
C SER A 102 3.42 12.81 10.09
N TYR A 103 3.70 11.75 9.33
CA TYR A 103 2.79 11.28 8.29
C TYR A 103 1.50 10.71 8.88
N VAL A 104 1.58 9.95 9.96
CA VAL A 104 0.41 9.42 10.68
C VAL A 104 -0.40 10.55 11.31
N ASP A 105 0.25 11.52 11.96
CA ASP A 105 -0.42 12.70 12.54
C ASP A 105 -1.18 13.51 11.48
N LEU A 106 -0.62 13.63 10.27
CA LEU A 106 -1.29 14.26 9.13
C LEU A 106 -2.59 13.53 8.77
N ILE A 107 -2.58 12.20 8.76
CA ILE A 107 -3.78 11.41 8.47
C ILE A 107 -4.80 11.51 9.60
N ILE A 108 -4.36 11.45 10.86
CA ILE A 108 -5.21 11.62 12.05
C ILE A 108 -5.91 12.98 12.04
N SER A 109 -5.23 14.03 11.59
CA SER A 109 -5.78 15.38 11.47
C SER A 109 -6.70 15.58 10.25
N GLY A 110 -7.05 14.51 9.52
CA GLY A 110 -7.97 14.54 8.37
C GLY A 110 -7.29 14.67 7.01
N GLY A 111 -5.95 14.57 6.97
CA GLY A 111 -5.19 14.51 5.73
C GLY A 111 -5.42 13.21 4.95
N ARG A 112 -5.13 13.23 3.65
CA ARG A 112 -5.21 12.03 2.80
C ARG A 112 -3.96 11.18 2.96
N ASP A 113 -4.13 9.86 3.03
CA ASP A 113 -3.05 8.88 2.87
C ASP A 113 -2.58 8.90 1.40
N ILE A 114 -1.44 9.54 1.14
CA ILE A 114 -0.81 9.65 -0.18
C ILE A 114 0.56 8.97 -0.12
N PRO A 115 0.65 7.67 -0.39
CA PRO A 115 1.89 6.91 -0.22
C PRO A 115 3.02 7.37 -1.15
N LEU A 116 2.70 8.10 -2.22
CA LEU A 116 3.68 8.66 -3.16
C LEU A 116 4.69 9.58 -2.47
N VAL A 117 4.27 10.29 -1.41
CA VAL A 117 5.17 11.15 -0.62
C VAL A 117 6.22 10.33 0.13
N LEU A 118 5.91 9.08 0.46
CA LEU A 118 6.81 8.15 1.17
C LEU A 118 7.74 7.39 0.23
N LEU A 119 7.56 7.50 -1.09
CA LEU A 119 8.34 6.76 -2.09
C LEU A 119 9.86 6.91 -1.93
N PRO A 120 10.42 8.11 -1.64
CA PRO A 120 11.86 8.25 -1.40
C PRO A 120 12.34 7.39 -0.21
N LEU A 121 11.62 7.44 0.93
CA LEU A 121 11.96 6.65 2.11
C LEU A 121 11.84 5.14 1.86
N LEU A 122 10.78 4.72 1.18
CA LEU A 122 10.60 3.32 0.78
C LEU A 122 11.78 2.85 -0.07
N ASN A 123 12.22 3.66 -1.03
CA ASN A 123 13.34 3.33 -1.90
C ASN A 123 14.68 3.32 -1.17
N ASP A 124 14.92 4.23 -0.22
CA ASP A 124 16.12 4.22 0.62
C ASP A 124 16.21 2.89 1.43
N LEU A 125 15.13 2.50 2.10
CA LEU A 125 15.06 1.25 2.89
C LEU A 125 15.20 -0.01 2.01
N ARG A 126 14.74 0.06 0.76
CA ARG A 126 14.88 -1.03 -0.22
C ARG A 126 16.30 -1.12 -0.75
N ALA A 127 16.89 0.01 -1.11
CA ALA A 127 18.26 0.10 -1.59
C ALA A 127 19.26 -0.46 -0.55
N ALA A 128 19.09 -0.07 0.72
CA ALA A 128 19.92 -0.57 1.82
C ALA A 128 19.88 -2.10 1.99
N ARG A 129 18.77 -2.74 1.58
CA ARG A 129 18.61 -4.20 1.57
C ARG A 129 18.91 -4.86 0.21
N GLY A 130 19.34 -4.10 -0.79
CA GLY A 130 19.54 -4.58 -2.15
C GLY A 130 18.27 -5.03 -2.86
N ARG A 131 17.09 -4.51 -2.46
CA ARG A 131 15.80 -4.80 -3.12
C ARG A 131 15.57 -3.85 -4.29
N PRO A 132 14.84 -4.27 -5.34
CA PRO A 132 14.52 -3.41 -6.47
C PRO A 132 13.69 -2.21 -6.02
N LEU A 133 14.01 -1.03 -6.53
CA LEU A 133 13.29 0.21 -6.23
C LEU A 133 11.84 0.13 -6.73
N LEU A 134 10.95 0.79 -6.01
CA LEU A 134 9.57 1.01 -6.42
C LEU A 134 9.52 2.18 -7.40
N SER A 135 8.76 1.98 -8.48
CA SER A 135 8.32 3.08 -9.34
C SER A 135 7.00 3.65 -8.83
N GLU A 136 6.66 4.87 -9.25
CA GLU A 136 5.36 5.48 -8.95
C GLU A 136 4.20 4.57 -9.41
N SER A 137 4.29 4.00 -10.62
CA SER A 137 3.29 3.09 -11.16
C SER A 137 3.13 1.82 -10.31
N THR A 138 4.24 1.24 -9.84
CA THR A 138 4.21 0.05 -8.98
C THR A 138 3.56 0.37 -7.63
N LEU A 139 3.91 1.51 -7.03
CA LEU A 139 3.36 1.92 -5.74
C LEU A 139 1.86 2.23 -5.83
N LEU A 140 1.41 2.84 -6.94
CA LEU A 140 -0.01 3.03 -7.21
C LEU A 140 -0.75 1.69 -7.31
N LEU A 141 -0.19 0.71 -8.04
CA LEU A 141 -0.80 -0.62 -8.16
C LEU A 141 -0.89 -1.35 -6.80
N LEU A 142 0.13 -1.22 -5.95
CA LEU A 142 0.12 -1.78 -4.59
C LEU A 142 -0.96 -1.13 -3.71
N ASN A 143 -1.16 0.18 -3.84
CA ASN A 143 -2.19 0.92 -3.10
C ASN A 143 -3.61 0.66 -3.62
N ILE A 144 -3.76 0.34 -4.91
CA ILE A 144 -5.06 -0.03 -5.50
C ILE A 144 -5.43 -1.47 -5.11
N GLY A 145 -4.45 -2.39 -5.13
CA GLY A 145 -4.67 -3.80 -4.77
C GLY A 145 -5.10 -4.05 -3.32
N THR A 146 -4.90 -3.09 -2.41
CA THR A 146 -5.39 -3.16 -1.03
C THR A 146 -6.82 -2.65 -0.85
N THR A 147 -7.41 -2.04 -1.87
CA THR A 147 -8.79 -1.50 -1.80
C THR A 147 -9.87 -2.59 -2.01
N ASP A 148 -9.51 -3.82 -2.39
CA ASP A 148 -10.49 -4.87 -2.73
C ASP A 148 -10.21 -6.23 -2.06
N THR A 149 -10.08 -6.22 -0.73
CA THR A 149 -10.35 -7.41 0.10
C THR A 149 -11.66 -7.30 0.85
N GLN A 150 -12.59 -6.45 0.38
CA GLN A 150 -13.98 -6.88 0.48
C GLN A 150 -14.06 -8.16 -0.33
N ARG A 151 -13.98 -9.28 0.38
CA ARG A 151 -14.51 -10.55 -0.07
C ARG A 151 -15.92 -10.24 -0.56
N VAL A 152 -16.07 -9.94 -1.85
CA VAL A 152 -17.26 -10.36 -2.56
C VAL A 152 -17.23 -11.85 -2.32
N GLU A 153 -18.07 -12.31 -1.38
CA GLU A 153 -18.37 -13.72 -1.24
C GLU A 153 -18.76 -14.17 -2.65
N LEU A 154 -17.81 -14.77 -3.37
CA LEU A 154 -18.06 -15.42 -4.66
C LEU A 154 -18.87 -16.70 -4.47
N ASP A 155 -19.45 -16.90 -3.28
CA ASP A 155 -20.49 -17.88 -3.02
C ASP A 155 -21.79 -17.42 -3.67
N GLY A 156 -21.94 -17.76 -4.95
CA GLY A 156 -23.27 -17.93 -5.55
C GLY A 156 -23.49 -17.31 -6.92
N ARG A 157 -22.57 -16.51 -7.47
CA ARG A 157 -22.66 -16.12 -8.89
C ARG A 157 -22.03 -17.22 -9.73
N GLY A 158 -22.83 -18.25 -10.02
CA GLY A 158 -22.49 -19.24 -11.04
C GLY A 158 -22.08 -18.51 -12.30
N GLY A 159 -20.79 -18.61 -12.66
CA GLY A 159 -20.26 -17.97 -13.86
C GLY A 159 -21.12 -18.30 -15.07
N SER A 160 -21.22 -17.38 -16.02
CA SER A 160 -21.94 -17.57 -17.28
C SER A 160 -21.49 -18.81 -18.08
N GLY A 161 -20.39 -19.46 -17.67
CA GLY A 161 -19.73 -20.56 -18.36
C GLY A 161 -18.90 -20.09 -19.55
N GLU A 162 -18.93 -18.79 -19.86
CA GLU A 162 -18.21 -18.20 -20.99
C GLU A 162 -16.75 -17.91 -20.57
N ARG A 163 -15.78 -18.31 -21.41
CA ARG A 163 -14.37 -17.98 -21.16
C ARG A 163 -14.18 -16.47 -21.31
N ILE A 164 -13.72 -15.80 -20.26
CA ILE A 164 -13.51 -14.34 -20.23
C ILE A 164 -12.65 -13.86 -21.40
N GLU A 165 -11.65 -14.64 -21.83
CA GLU A 165 -10.82 -14.29 -23.00
C GLU A 165 -11.61 -14.18 -24.30
N GLU A 166 -12.57 -15.09 -24.51
CA GLU A 166 -13.41 -15.13 -25.71
C GLU A 166 -14.43 -13.98 -25.68
N LEU A 167 -15.00 -13.71 -24.51
CA LEU A 167 -15.88 -12.56 -24.28
C LEU A 167 -15.15 -11.23 -24.53
N CYS A 168 -13.95 -11.05 -23.99
CA CYS A 168 -13.10 -9.88 -24.21
C CYS A 168 -12.77 -9.69 -25.69
N ARG A 169 -12.40 -10.76 -26.43
CA ARG A 169 -12.15 -10.67 -27.88
C ARG A 169 -13.41 -10.24 -28.64
N ARG A 170 -14.58 -10.71 -28.24
CA ARG A 170 -15.87 -10.40 -28.87
C ARG A 170 -16.35 -8.98 -28.61
N LEU A 171 -16.17 -8.47 -27.39
CA LEU A 171 -16.63 -7.13 -26.99
C LEU A 171 -15.67 -6.01 -27.40
N ARG A 172 -14.37 -6.31 -27.59
CA ARG A 172 -13.31 -5.34 -27.91
C ARG A 172 -13.62 -4.42 -29.10
N PRO A 173 -14.08 -4.90 -30.27
CA PRO A 173 -14.36 -4.01 -31.40
C PRO A 173 -15.48 -3.01 -31.11
N GLY A 174 -16.53 -3.44 -30.40
CA GLY A 174 -17.66 -2.58 -30.01
C GLY A 174 -17.25 -1.51 -29.00
N PHE A 175 -16.40 -1.88 -28.03
CA PHE A 175 -15.83 -0.95 -27.06
C PHE A 175 -14.98 0.12 -27.76
N GLN A 176 -14.09 -0.29 -28.66
CA GLN A 176 -13.20 0.62 -29.38
C GLN A 176 -13.97 1.62 -30.26
N LEU A 177 -15.03 1.18 -30.93
CA LEU A 177 -15.89 2.05 -31.73
C LEU A 177 -16.65 3.06 -30.85
N ALA A 178 -17.24 2.61 -29.74
CA ALA A 178 -17.93 3.49 -28.82
C ALA A 178 -16.97 4.51 -28.17
N LEU A 179 -15.77 4.07 -27.76
CA LEU A 179 -14.75 4.94 -27.20
C LEU A 179 -14.27 5.99 -28.21
N LEU A 180 -14.02 5.59 -29.45
CA LEU A 180 -13.63 6.53 -30.52
C LEU A 180 -14.75 7.54 -30.81
N GLY A 181 -16.01 7.11 -30.83
CA GLY A 181 -17.15 8.01 -31.01
C GLY A 181 -17.27 9.01 -29.86
N TRP A 182 -17.09 8.56 -28.62
CA TRP A 182 -17.06 9.44 -27.45
C TRP A 182 -15.91 10.46 -27.51
N ILE A 183 -14.68 10.04 -27.83
CA ILE A 183 -13.51 10.92 -27.96
C ILE A 183 -13.71 11.97 -29.06
N ARG A 184 -14.39 11.60 -30.16
CA ARG A 184 -14.69 12.51 -31.27
C ARG A 184 -15.88 13.44 -31.01
N GLY A 185 -16.60 13.25 -29.90
CA GLY A 185 -17.78 14.04 -29.56
C GLY A 185 -19.04 13.64 -30.35
N ASP A 186 -19.01 12.51 -31.05
CA ASP A 186 -20.15 11.98 -31.78
C ASP A 186 -21.01 11.15 -30.83
N ASN A 187 -22.33 11.40 -30.79
CA ASN A 187 -23.30 10.62 -30.01
C ASN A 187 -22.82 10.24 -28.59
N THR A 188 -22.32 11.21 -27.83
CA THR A 188 -21.66 11.04 -26.53
C THR A 188 -22.47 10.15 -25.58
N SER A 189 -23.78 10.41 -25.44
CA SER A 189 -24.65 9.64 -24.54
C SER A 189 -24.83 8.19 -24.97
N GLY A 190 -25.01 7.93 -26.26
CA GLY A 190 -25.17 6.57 -26.77
C GLY A 190 -23.87 5.76 -26.69
N ASN A 191 -22.74 6.40 -26.95
CA ASN A 191 -21.42 5.78 -26.85
C ASN A 191 -21.04 5.46 -25.40
N LEU A 192 -21.31 6.37 -24.45
CA LEU A 192 -21.13 6.09 -23.03
C LEU A 192 -22.05 4.97 -22.53
N ALA A 193 -23.31 4.95 -22.95
CA ALA A 193 -24.23 3.87 -22.62
C ALA A 193 -23.71 2.52 -23.15
N LYS A 194 -23.14 2.50 -24.36
CA LYS A 194 -22.56 1.28 -24.94
C LYS A 194 -21.31 0.81 -24.21
N ILE A 195 -20.46 1.74 -23.76
CA ILE A 195 -19.29 1.43 -22.93
C ILE A 195 -19.75 0.84 -21.58
N GLY A 196 -20.75 1.43 -20.95
CA GLY A 196 -21.35 0.93 -19.70
C GLY A 196 -21.90 -0.49 -19.83
N GLU A 197 -22.69 -0.76 -20.87
CA GLU A 197 -23.22 -2.11 -21.15
C GLU A 197 -22.11 -3.16 -21.34
N ILE A 198 -21.00 -2.77 -21.97
CA ILE A 198 -19.85 -3.66 -22.16
C ILE A 198 -19.15 -3.92 -20.82
N ALA A 199 -18.98 -2.90 -19.98
CA ALA A 199 -18.38 -3.03 -18.66
C ALA A 199 -19.22 -3.95 -17.75
N GLU A 200 -20.54 -3.74 -17.69
CA GLU A 200 -21.46 -4.60 -16.91
C GLU A 200 -21.38 -6.08 -17.35
N ARG A 201 -21.26 -6.34 -18.65
CA ARG A 201 -21.13 -7.71 -19.17
C ARG A 201 -19.79 -8.35 -18.81
N LEU A 202 -18.72 -7.57 -18.72
CA LEU A 202 -17.41 -8.07 -18.28
C LEU A 202 -17.42 -8.35 -16.78
N GLU A 203 -18.05 -7.47 -15.98
CA GLU A 203 -18.25 -7.65 -14.55
C GLU A 203 -19.06 -8.91 -14.23
N LEU A 204 -20.14 -9.18 -14.97
CA LEU A 204 -20.94 -10.39 -14.78
C LEU A 204 -20.22 -11.69 -15.16
N ALA A 205 -19.21 -11.62 -16.03
CA ALA A 205 -18.40 -12.77 -16.43
C ALA A 205 -17.15 -12.96 -15.55
N ALA A 206 -16.89 -12.02 -14.64
CA ALA A 206 -15.81 -12.04 -13.68
C ALA A 206 -16.04 -13.12 -12.64
N THR A 207 -15.32 -14.22 -12.76
CA THR A 207 -15.44 -15.36 -11.84
C THR A 207 -14.22 -15.53 -10.97
N THR A 208 -13.11 -14.83 -11.26
CA THR A 208 -11.90 -14.87 -10.45
C THR A 208 -11.51 -13.46 -9.97
N PRO A 209 -10.90 -13.35 -8.78
CA PRO A 209 -10.45 -12.07 -8.21
C PRO A 209 -9.49 -11.31 -9.13
N GLU A 210 -8.57 -12.03 -9.81
CA GLU A 210 -7.59 -11.43 -10.70
C GLU A 210 -8.24 -10.77 -11.91
N VAL A 211 -9.41 -11.27 -12.32
CA VAL A 211 -10.14 -10.75 -13.47
C VAL A 211 -11.01 -9.58 -13.03
N HIS A 212 -11.57 -9.60 -11.82
CA HIS A 212 -12.27 -8.45 -11.22
C HIS A 212 -11.37 -7.20 -11.11
N GLN A 213 -10.07 -7.38 -10.89
CA GLN A 213 -9.10 -6.29 -10.80
C GLN A 213 -8.72 -5.64 -12.14
N LEU A 214 -9.20 -6.17 -13.28
CA LEU A 214 -8.82 -5.67 -14.61
C LEU A 214 -9.70 -4.52 -15.13
N TRP A 215 -10.76 -4.12 -14.42
CA TRP A 215 -11.66 -3.04 -14.84
C TRP A 215 -12.12 -2.16 -13.67
#